data_AF-A0ABC9YSC9-F1
#
_entry.id   AF-A0ABC9YSC9-F1
#
_cell.length_a   1.000
_cell.length_b   1.000
_cell.length_c   1.000
_cell.angle_alpha   90.00
_cell.angle_beta   90.00
_cell.angle_gamma   90.00
#
_symmetry.space_group_name_H-M   'P 1'
#
loop_
_entity.id
_entity.type
_entity.pdbx_description
1 polymer ?
#
loop_
_entity_poly.entity_id
_entity_poly.type
_entity_poly.pdbx_seq_one_letter_code
_entity_poly.pdbx_strand_id
1 'polypeptide(L)'
;MTDPQPPQQHPGTGADPATPNGNGTNPSPANPAGPAAGAATGSASGAKAHGHTGTQPTSPTATTDTTGRATTAAVSDRATADAATADAATSEAAGGEGGESTDRRTGAVDASMLESVAAQQFPASIDPEPTGRRSRSRTALIFAAALVALVVLALVSAGIGQVPTSPAEVAGSVFHRIGLDWGPLPQHPAGYVTLWEVRFPRVVLAVLVGAALATAGALLQGVFANPLAEPGVIGVSAGAAVGAGTVIVIGGAFVASWSVAAGAFAAGLGTTALVYLLSRSGGRTEVVTLILTGVAINAFAGGLISFLLFKASPAARDQLVFWQMGSLNGATWQAVNVVWPLTLAGIAAAVWMAPRLDLLALGESAARHLGVDVERLRRNIIVVVAILATAGVAFTGIILFVGLIVPHLVRMLVGPGHRVLIPLSALLGAAVLVAADIGARALVHNADLPLGMITSLVGGPFFFWLLRRTRSRSGGWA
;
A
#
# COMPACT_ATOMS: atom_id res chain seq x y z
N MET A 1 56.92 44.34 32.67
CA MET A 1 57.58 44.25 33.99
C MET A 1 56.48 43.91 34.97
N THR A 2 56.50 42.65 35.38
CA THR A 2 55.49 41.90 36.14
C THR A 2 55.65 42.14 37.64
N ASP A 3 54.54 42.41 38.33
CA ASP A 3 54.47 42.48 39.79
C ASP A 3 54.10 41.10 40.38
N PRO A 4 54.61 40.71 41.57
CA PRO A 4 54.60 39.32 42.03
C PRO A 4 53.44 38.96 42.97
N GLN A 5 53.06 37.67 42.96
CA GLN A 5 52.14 37.02 43.90
C GLN A 5 52.71 36.86 45.32
N PRO A 6 51.85 36.76 46.36
CA PRO A 6 52.23 36.30 47.70
C PRO A 6 52.10 34.76 47.90
N PRO A 7 52.75 34.18 48.94
CA PRO A 7 53.12 32.76 48.98
C PRO A 7 52.12 31.81 49.67
N GLN A 8 52.22 30.53 49.28
CA GLN A 8 51.56 29.35 49.84
C GLN A 8 52.23 28.86 51.14
N GLN A 9 51.44 28.26 52.04
CA GLN A 9 51.91 27.51 53.21
C GLN A 9 51.65 25.99 53.04
N HIS A 10 52.64 25.20 53.47
CA HIS A 10 52.79 23.73 53.46
C HIS A 10 52.65 23.15 54.91
N PRO A 11 52.84 21.85 55.24
CA PRO A 11 51.78 20.85 55.45
C PRO A 11 51.88 20.11 56.83
N GLY A 12 51.01 19.14 57.11
CA GLY A 12 51.18 18.14 58.18
C GLY A 12 50.32 16.90 57.91
N THR A 13 50.87 15.76 57.51
CA THR A 13 51.51 14.63 58.27
C THR A 13 50.53 13.57 58.82
N GLY A 14 50.76 12.31 58.42
CA GLY A 14 50.33 11.07 59.11
C GLY A 14 49.39 10.20 58.28
N ALA A 15 49.85 9.26 57.44
CA ALA A 15 50.41 7.92 57.72
C ALA A 15 49.38 6.78 57.47
N ASP A 16 49.71 5.99 56.43
CA ASP A 16 49.26 4.67 55.94
C ASP A 16 49.27 3.50 56.98
N PRO A 17 49.06 2.20 56.62
CA PRO A 17 48.05 1.53 55.77
C PRO A 17 47.55 0.19 56.41
N ALA A 18 46.60 -0.54 55.78
CA ALA A 18 46.57 -2.03 55.67
C ALA A 18 45.18 -2.61 55.28
N THR A 19 45.17 -3.45 54.24
CA THR A 19 44.16 -4.45 53.82
C THR A 19 44.32 -5.78 54.61
N PRO A 20 43.63 -6.95 54.36
CA PRO A 20 42.39 -7.30 53.62
C PRO A 20 41.45 -8.32 54.35
N ASN A 21 40.35 -8.70 53.68
CA ASN A 21 39.59 -9.99 53.73
C ASN A 21 38.70 -10.36 54.94
N GLY A 22 37.45 -10.78 54.65
CA GLY A 22 36.59 -11.51 55.59
C GLY A 22 35.16 -11.72 55.11
N ASN A 23 34.85 -12.96 54.71
CA ASN A 23 33.57 -13.50 54.26
C ASN A 23 32.63 -13.79 55.46
N GLY A 24 31.30 -13.69 55.33
CA GLY A 24 30.37 -14.38 56.24
C GLY A 24 29.06 -13.68 56.66
N THR A 25 27.95 -14.19 56.11
CA THR A 25 26.65 -14.53 56.78
C THR A 25 25.80 -13.50 57.54
N ASN A 26 24.54 -13.40 57.08
CA ASN A 26 23.31 -12.88 57.71
C ASN A 26 23.07 -13.45 59.14
N PRO A 27 22.40 -12.74 60.07
CA PRO A 27 20.93 -12.78 60.14
C PRO A 27 20.23 -11.45 60.52
N SER A 28 18.96 -11.35 60.15
CA SER A 28 17.98 -10.31 60.55
C SER A 28 17.69 -10.31 62.07
N PRO A 29 17.23 -9.18 62.64
CA PRO A 29 15.98 -9.27 63.40
C PRO A 29 15.03 -8.06 63.32
N ALA A 30 13.74 -8.41 63.41
CA ALA A 30 12.67 -7.84 64.24
C ALA A 30 12.24 -6.35 64.11
N ASN A 31 10.97 -6.23 63.72
CA ASN A 31 10.03 -5.13 63.97
C ASN A 31 9.62 -5.06 65.45
N PRO A 32 9.12 -3.91 65.95
CA PRO A 32 7.94 -3.99 66.81
C PRO A 32 6.87 -2.88 66.59
N ALA A 33 5.63 -3.35 66.82
CA ALA A 33 4.52 -2.68 67.51
C ALA A 33 3.63 -1.65 66.78
N GLY A 34 2.40 -2.10 66.46
CA GLY A 34 1.17 -1.31 66.70
C GLY A 34 0.72 -1.42 68.17
N PRO A 35 -0.40 -0.80 68.59
CA PRO A 35 -1.62 -1.60 68.88
C PRO A 35 -2.95 -0.84 68.63
N ALA A 36 -4.02 -1.52 68.16
CA ALA A 36 -5.18 -2.07 68.90
C ALA A 36 -6.45 -1.21 68.67
N ALA A 37 -7.72 -1.65 68.70
CA ALA A 37 -8.50 -2.90 68.81
C ALA A 37 -9.98 -2.45 68.60
N GLY A 38 -11.06 -3.24 68.40
CA GLY A 38 -11.40 -4.66 68.42
C GLY A 38 -12.90 -4.79 68.05
N ALA A 39 -13.34 -5.92 67.47
CA ALA A 39 -14.12 -6.99 68.12
C ALA A 39 -15.66 -6.86 67.88
N ALA A 40 -16.50 -7.91 67.73
CA ALA A 40 -16.38 -9.37 67.59
C ALA A 40 -17.81 -9.97 67.36
N THR A 41 -17.87 -11.33 67.30
CA THR A 41 -19.00 -12.29 67.44
C THR A 41 -19.52 -12.92 66.13
N GLY A 42 -19.71 -14.24 65.95
CA GLY A 42 -19.39 -15.44 66.75
C GLY A 42 -20.19 -16.69 66.28
N SER A 43 -19.57 -17.89 66.37
CA SER A 43 -20.14 -19.26 66.57
C SER A 43 -21.02 -19.92 65.46
N ALA A 44 -21.26 -21.25 65.36
CA ALA A 44 -20.54 -22.53 65.43
C ALA A 44 -21.57 -23.67 65.16
N SER A 45 -21.13 -24.82 64.62
CA SER A 45 -21.70 -26.20 64.78
C SER A 45 -23.00 -26.66 64.09
N GLY A 46 -23.04 -27.92 63.64
CA GLY A 46 -24.26 -28.76 63.69
C GLY A 46 -24.55 -29.71 62.51
N ALA A 47 -24.78 -31.00 62.79
CA ALA A 47 -24.91 -32.13 61.87
C ALA A 47 -26.34 -32.42 61.30
N LYS A 48 -26.34 -33.18 60.18
CA LYS A 48 -27.28 -34.26 59.71
C LYS A 48 -28.82 -34.16 59.84
N ALA A 49 -29.52 -34.39 58.71
CA ALA A 49 -30.64 -35.36 58.44
C ALA A 49 -31.59 -34.82 57.33
N HIS A 50 -31.62 -35.40 56.11
CA HIS A 50 -32.52 -36.44 55.55
C HIS A 50 -33.86 -35.98 54.93
N GLY A 51 -34.12 -36.44 53.68
CA GLY A 51 -35.42 -36.49 52.99
C GLY A 51 -35.35 -36.04 51.51
N HIS A 52 -35.00 -36.91 50.56
CA HIS A 52 -35.90 -37.64 49.61
C HIS A 52 -36.47 -36.73 48.48
N THR A 53 -36.36 -36.97 47.16
CA THR A 53 -36.33 -38.15 46.25
C THR A 53 -36.01 -37.57 44.84
N GLY A 54 -35.49 -38.21 43.79
CA GLY A 54 -35.06 -39.57 43.48
C GLY A 54 -34.57 -39.60 42.01
N THR A 55 -33.61 -40.51 41.75
CA THR A 55 -33.34 -41.27 40.50
C THR A 55 -32.88 -40.58 39.20
N GLN A 56 -31.58 -40.74 38.92
CA GLN A 56 -30.98 -41.03 37.59
C GLN A 56 -31.34 -42.50 37.14
N PRO A 57 -30.74 -43.11 36.09
CA PRO A 57 -30.50 -42.77 34.67
C PRO A 57 -30.87 -43.97 33.73
N THR A 58 -30.72 -43.90 32.40
CA THR A 58 -30.28 -45.04 31.53
C THR A 58 -30.07 -44.66 30.05
N SER A 59 -28.91 -45.02 29.50
CA SER A 59 -28.62 -45.28 28.06
C SER A 59 -29.26 -46.64 27.64
N PRO A 60 -29.26 -47.21 26.38
CA PRO A 60 -28.28 -47.06 25.28
C PRO A 60 -28.81 -47.21 23.81
N THR A 61 -27.86 -47.19 22.86
CA THR A 61 -27.76 -47.69 21.47
C THR A 61 -28.91 -48.49 20.82
N ALA A 62 -29.30 -48.17 19.56
CA ALA A 62 -29.68 -49.15 18.53
C ALA A 62 -29.74 -48.57 17.10
N THR A 63 -29.40 -49.45 16.17
CA THR A 63 -29.26 -49.37 14.71
C THR A 63 -30.57 -49.54 13.92
N THR A 64 -30.43 -49.41 12.58
CA THR A 64 -31.16 -50.05 11.45
C THR A 64 -32.40 -49.43 10.78
N ASP A 65 -32.21 -49.25 9.46
CA ASP A 65 -33.05 -49.56 8.29
C ASP A 65 -34.22 -48.67 7.80
N THR A 66 -33.95 -48.02 6.65
CA THR A 66 -34.55 -48.24 5.31
C THR A 66 -36.07 -48.23 5.11
N THR A 67 -36.56 -47.16 4.49
CA THR A 67 -37.56 -47.08 3.38
C THR A 67 -37.80 -45.58 3.12
N GLY A 68 -37.88 -44.98 1.94
CA GLY A 68 -38.02 -45.46 0.57
C GLY A 68 -38.85 -44.40 -0.18
N ARG A 69 -38.25 -43.60 -1.05
CA ARG A 69 -38.78 -43.30 -2.39
C ARG A 69 -37.83 -42.42 -3.19
N ALA A 70 -37.40 -43.01 -4.30
CA ALA A 70 -36.71 -42.40 -5.40
C ALA A 70 -37.66 -41.58 -6.29
N THR A 71 -37.08 -40.64 -7.03
CA THR A 71 -37.51 -40.35 -8.41
C THR A 71 -36.24 -40.16 -9.24
N THR A 72 -35.86 -41.25 -9.91
CA THR A 72 -35.01 -41.31 -11.10
C THR A 72 -35.81 -40.77 -12.30
N ALA A 73 -35.19 -40.09 -13.27
CA ALA A 73 -34.72 -40.62 -14.57
C ALA A 73 -34.95 -39.46 -15.59
N ALA A 74 -34.29 -39.26 -16.73
CA ALA A 74 -33.16 -39.83 -17.45
C ALA A 74 -32.95 -38.86 -18.67
N VAL A 75 -31.71 -38.51 -19.05
CA VAL A 75 -30.98 -39.00 -20.25
C VAL A 75 -31.38 -38.39 -21.61
N SER A 76 -30.37 -37.82 -22.28
CA SER A 76 -29.99 -37.95 -23.71
C SER A 76 -29.86 -36.65 -24.51
N ASP A 77 -28.65 -36.49 -25.05
CA ASP A 77 -28.25 -35.99 -26.38
C ASP A 77 -28.99 -34.83 -27.05
N ARG A 78 -28.19 -33.81 -27.41
CA ARG A 78 -28.06 -33.48 -28.83
C ARG A 78 -26.77 -32.73 -29.15
N ALA A 79 -25.92 -33.40 -29.92
CA ALA A 79 -24.89 -32.79 -30.74
C ALA A 79 -25.46 -32.49 -32.15
N THR A 80 -24.86 -31.49 -32.79
CA THR A 80 -24.66 -31.32 -34.24
C THR A 80 -25.84 -31.15 -35.20
N ALA A 81 -25.56 -30.29 -36.18
CA ALA A 81 -26.14 -30.16 -37.52
C ALA A 81 -27.43 -29.34 -37.65
N ASP A 82 -27.31 -28.20 -38.32
CA ASP A 82 -28.18 -27.91 -39.46
C ASP A 82 -27.38 -27.19 -40.54
N ALA A 83 -27.07 -27.95 -41.59
CA ALA A 83 -26.71 -27.48 -42.91
C ALA A 83 -27.49 -28.35 -43.89
N ALA A 84 -27.96 -27.67 -44.95
CA ALA A 84 -28.38 -28.20 -46.25
C ALA A 84 -29.88 -28.49 -46.49
N THR A 85 -30.41 -27.67 -47.41
CA THR A 85 -31.09 -28.04 -48.68
C THR A 85 -32.46 -28.70 -48.66
N ALA A 86 -33.42 -28.00 -49.30
CA ALA A 86 -34.52 -28.49 -50.12
C ALA A 86 -35.26 -27.24 -50.66
N ASP A 87 -35.80 -27.15 -51.87
CA ASP A 87 -35.81 -28.00 -53.06
C ASP A 87 -36.36 -27.15 -54.23
N ALA A 88 -36.20 -27.70 -55.41
CA ALA A 88 -36.58 -27.30 -56.75
C ALA A 88 -37.88 -26.51 -56.98
N ALA A 89 -37.81 -25.64 -57.99
CA ALA A 89 -38.87 -25.53 -59.00
C ALA A 89 -38.25 -25.24 -60.38
N THR A 90 -38.21 -26.28 -61.20
CA THR A 90 -38.03 -26.26 -62.65
C THR A 90 -39.30 -25.78 -63.34
N SER A 91 -39.19 -24.92 -64.37
CA SER A 91 -40.09 -24.97 -65.52
C SER A 91 -39.42 -24.38 -66.76
N GLU A 92 -39.59 -25.13 -67.83
CA GLU A 92 -39.05 -25.01 -69.18
C GLU A 92 -39.63 -23.81 -69.94
N ALA A 93 -38.89 -23.29 -70.93
CA ALA A 93 -39.33 -23.29 -72.33
C ALA A 93 -38.30 -22.60 -73.24
N ALA A 94 -38.20 -23.17 -74.44
CA ALA A 94 -37.19 -22.97 -75.45
C ALA A 94 -37.39 -21.74 -76.35
N GLY A 95 -36.30 -21.33 -77.01
CA GLY A 95 -36.24 -21.13 -78.45
C GLY A 95 -36.71 -19.78 -79.02
N GLY A 96 -35.79 -19.04 -79.64
CA GLY A 96 -36.11 -17.93 -80.52
C GLY A 96 -34.87 -17.16 -80.97
N GLU A 97 -34.35 -17.51 -82.15
CA GLU A 97 -33.30 -16.79 -82.87
C GLU A 97 -33.74 -15.37 -83.27
N GLY A 98 -32.81 -14.42 -83.35
CA GLY A 98 -33.07 -13.12 -83.97
C GLY A 98 -31.99 -12.06 -83.76
N GLY A 99 -31.09 -11.94 -84.75
CA GLY A 99 -30.62 -10.67 -85.34
C GLY A 99 -30.14 -9.50 -84.46
N GLU A 100 -28.84 -9.21 -84.63
CA GLU A 100 -28.37 -7.89 -85.08
C GLU A 100 -28.50 -6.67 -84.14
N SER A 101 -27.39 -6.26 -83.53
CA SER A 101 -26.64 -5.06 -83.95
C SER A 101 -25.64 -4.65 -82.88
N THR A 102 -24.41 -4.42 -83.32
CA THR A 102 -23.35 -3.84 -82.52
C THR A 102 -23.55 -2.33 -82.50
N ASP A 103 -24.04 -1.76 -81.39
CA ASP A 103 -23.94 -0.33 -81.15
C ASP A 103 -22.96 -0.07 -79.99
N ARG A 104 -21.73 0.31 -80.36
CA ARG A 104 -20.76 0.90 -79.44
C ARG A 104 -21.25 2.29 -79.06
N ARG A 105 -22.07 2.38 -78.02
CA ARG A 105 -22.18 3.63 -77.24
C ARG A 105 -21.09 3.66 -76.19
N THR A 106 -19.99 4.32 -76.56
CA THR A 106 -19.06 4.97 -75.64
C THR A 106 -19.85 5.89 -74.71
N GLY A 107 -20.15 5.41 -73.50
CA GLY A 107 -20.57 6.27 -72.40
C GLY A 107 -19.38 7.14 -72.01
N ALA A 108 -19.32 8.34 -72.59
CA ALA A 108 -18.45 9.40 -72.09
C ALA A 108 -18.88 9.68 -70.65
N VAL A 109 -18.06 9.26 -69.70
CA VAL A 109 -18.16 9.70 -68.31
C VAL A 109 -17.95 11.21 -68.34
N ASP A 110 -18.99 11.95 -67.98
CA ASP A 110 -19.02 13.40 -68.02
C ASP A 110 -17.87 13.94 -67.16
N ALA A 111 -16.88 14.57 -67.79
CA ALA A 111 -15.67 15.05 -67.11
C ALA A 111 -16.00 16.06 -65.99
N SER A 112 -17.15 16.74 -66.12
CA SER A 112 -17.70 17.64 -65.10
C SER A 112 -18.13 16.90 -63.82
N MET A 113 -18.55 15.64 -63.93
CA MET A 113 -18.94 14.81 -62.79
C MET A 113 -17.70 14.33 -62.02
N LEU A 114 -16.60 14.03 -62.72
CA LEU A 114 -15.31 13.66 -62.11
C LEU A 114 -14.64 14.87 -61.43
N GLU A 115 -14.75 16.08 -61.98
CA GLU A 115 -14.31 17.31 -61.30
C GLU A 115 -15.14 17.60 -60.04
N SER A 116 -16.46 17.38 -60.08
CA SER A 116 -17.33 17.63 -58.92
C SER A 116 -17.05 16.67 -57.74
N VAL A 117 -16.64 15.43 -58.02
CA VAL A 117 -16.28 14.43 -57.01
C VAL A 117 -14.84 14.64 -56.53
N ALA A 118 -13.91 14.99 -57.42
CA ALA A 118 -12.52 15.30 -57.05
C ALA A 118 -12.41 16.57 -56.18
N ALA A 119 -13.29 17.55 -56.38
CA ALA A 119 -13.33 18.78 -55.59
C ALA A 119 -13.92 18.59 -54.17
N GLN A 120 -14.64 17.49 -53.90
CA GLN A 120 -15.31 17.27 -52.60
C GLN A 120 -14.54 16.37 -51.62
N GLN A 121 -13.37 15.84 -51.97
CA GLN A 121 -12.78 14.73 -51.21
C GLN A 121 -11.35 14.88 -50.70
N PHE A 122 -10.82 16.10 -50.62
CA PHE A 122 -9.65 16.34 -49.79
C PHE A 122 -9.91 17.53 -48.86
N PRO A 123 -10.09 17.31 -47.54
CA PRO A 123 -10.05 18.43 -46.62
C PRO A 123 -8.73 19.16 -46.85
N ALA A 124 -8.81 20.48 -47.01
CA ALA A 124 -7.67 21.38 -47.04
C ALA A 124 -6.70 20.95 -45.93
N SER A 125 -5.41 20.95 -46.25
CA SER A 125 -4.31 20.58 -45.36
C SER A 125 -4.68 20.77 -43.89
N ILE A 126 -4.72 19.68 -43.12
CA ILE A 126 -4.80 19.79 -41.67
C ILE A 126 -3.51 20.47 -41.24
N ASP A 127 -3.55 21.80 -41.15
CA ASP A 127 -2.52 22.55 -40.48
C ASP A 127 -2.48 21.97 -39.06
N PRO A 128 -1.35 21.41 -38.60
CA PRO A 128 -1.27 20.92 -37.24
C PRO A 128 -1.48 22.14 -36.34
N GLU A 129 -2.67 22.24 -35.72
CA GLU A 129 -2.89 23.23 -34.68
C GLU A 129 -1.71 23.11 -33.69
N PRO A 130 -1.11 24.23 -33.24
CA PRO A 130 -0.01 24.23 -32.30
C PRO A 130 -0.51 23.86 -30.89
N THR A 131 -1.07 22.65 -30.72
CA THR A 131 -1.62 22.09 -29.49
C THR A 131 -0.53 21.69 -28.47
N GLY A 132 0.74 21.61 -28.91
CA GLY A 132 1.86 21.15 -28.08
C GLY A 132 2.34 22.12 -27.00
N ARG A 133 2.20 23.45 -27.18
CA ARG A 133 2.72 24.44 -26.22
C ARG A 133 1.84 24.60 -24.98
N ARG A 134 0.50 24.63 -25.13
CA ARG A 134 -0.43 24.79 -24.00
C ARG A 134 -0.44 23.57 -23.08
N SER A 135 -0.34 22.36 -23.63
CA SER A 135 -0.33 21.11 -22.84
C SER A 135 0.94 20.98 -21.98
N ARG A 136 2.13 21.23 -22.55
CA ARG A 136 3.39 21.19 -21.79
C ARG A 136 3.45 22.22 -20.65
N SER A 137 2.96 23.43 -20.90
CA SER A 137 2.91 24.48 -19.86
C SER A 137 2.01 24.11 -18.69
N ARG A 138 0.86 23.47 -18.95
CA ARG A 138 -0.05 23.00 -17.90
C ARG A 138 0.56 21.88 -17.07
N THR A 139 1.19 20.90 -17.70
CA THR A 139 1.87 19.81 -16.98
C THR A 139 2.99 20.34 -16.10
N ALA A 140 3.82 21.26 -16.61
CA ALA A 140 4.88 21.90 -15.81
C ALA A 140 4.32 22.67 -14.60
N LEU A 141 3.21 23.40 -14.77
CA LEU A 141 2.53 24.10 -13.68
C LEU A 141 2.04 23.12 -12.61
N ILE A 142 1.48 21.97 -13.00
CA ILE A 142 1.00 20.95 -12.06
C ILE A 142 2.16 20.34 -11.27
N PHE A 143 3.29 20.05 -11.92
CA PHE A 143 4.50 19.61 -11.22
C PHE A 143 5.01 20.66 -10.23
N ALA A 144 5.09 21.93 -10.65
CA ALA A 144 5.52 23.01 -9.79
C ALA A 144 4.58 23.17 -8.58
N ALA A 145 3.27 23.13 -8.80
CA ALA A 145 2.28 23.22 -7.73
C ALA A 145 2.38 22.04 -6.75
N ALA A 146 2.54 20.80 -7.26
CA ALA A 146 2.71 19.62 -6.42
C ALA A 146 4.02 19.66 -5.61
N LEU A 147 5.10 20.18 -6.19
CA LEU A 147 6.38 20.34 -5.51
C LEU A 147 6.30 21.40 -4.42
N VAL A 148 5.71 22.56 -4.73
CA VAL A 148 5.49 23.64 -3.75
C VAL A 148 4.60 23.14 -2.61
N ALA A 149 3.50 22.44 -2.92
CA ALA A 149 2.64 21.86 -1.90
C ALA A 149 3.39 20.88 -1.00
N LEU A 150 4.24 20.02 -1.57
CA LEU A 150 5.06 19.09 -0.80
C LEU A 150 6.04 19.82 0.13
N VAL A 151 6.74 20.85 -0.36
CA VAL A 151 7.68 21.64 0.45
C VAL A 151 6.96 22.36 1.59
N VAL A 152 5.82 23.00 1.30
CA VAL A 152 5.01 23.67 2.32
C VAL A 152 4.52 22.67 3.37
N LEU A 153 3.99 21.52 2.95
CA LEU A 153 3.55 20.47 3.87
C LEU A 153 4.71 19.91 4.71
N ALA A 154 5.90 19.73 4.13
CA ALA A 154 7.08 19.29 4.88
C ALA A 154 7.51 20.29 5.95
N LEU A 155 7.49 21.59 5.64
CA LEU A 155 7.79 22.66 6.61
C LEU A 155 6.75 22.72 7.73
N VAL A 156 5.46 22.65 7.39
CA VAL A 156 4.36 22.61 8.38
C VAL A 156 4.48 21.37 9.26
N SER A 157 4.74 20.22 8.65
CA SER A 157 4.93 18.93 9.33
C SER A 157 6.10 18.96 10.32
N ALA A 158 7.19 19.64 9.97
CA ALA A 158 8.34 19.83 10.85
C ALA A 158 8.09 20.85 11.98
N GLY A 159 7.17 21.81 11.80
CA GLY A 159 6.77 22.77 12.84
C GLY A 159 5.78 22.22 13.87
N ILE A 160 4.89 21.31 13.46
CA ILE A 160 3.84 20.73 14.31
C ILE A 160 4.42 19.64 15.24
N GLY A 161 4.19 19.79 16.55
CA GLY A 161 4.46 18.76 17.55
C GLY A 161 4.51 19.33 18.97
N GLN A 162 4.84 18.47 19.95
CA GLN A 162 4.84 18.80 21.38
C GLN A 162 5.83 19.90 21.77
N VAL A 163 6.97 19.99 21.06
CA VAL A 163 7.93 21.08 21.20
C VAL A 163 7.56 22.17 20.18
N PRO A 164 7.01 23.33 20.59
CA PRO A 164 6.64 24.37 19.64
C PRO A 164 7.89 24.82 18.87
N THR A 165 7.79 24.83 17.54
CA THR A 165 8.89 25.27 16.67
C THR A 165 8.28 26.00 15.49
N SER A 166 8.63 27.28 15.35
CA SER A 166 8.15 28.12 14.26
C SER A 166 8.72 27.65 12.91
N PRO A 167 8.02 27.88 11.79
CA PRO A 167 8.55 27.56 10.46
C PRO A 167 9.89 28.26 10.15
N ALA A 168 10.11 29.45 10.72
CA ALA A 168 11.37 30.17 10.60
C ALA A 168 12.52 29.45 11.32
N GLU A 169 12.27 28.87 12.50
CA GLU A 169 13.25 28.06 13.23
C GLU A 169 13.55 26.72 12.54
N VAL A 170 12.54 26.12 11.90
CA VAL A 170 12.74 24.93 11.06
C VAL A 170 13.66 25.25 9.89
N ALA A 171 13.34 26.31 9.14
CA ALA A 171 14.15 26.75 8.00
C ALA A 171 15.58 27.13 8.45
N GLY A 172 15.70 27.92 9.53
CA GLY A 172 16.97 28.31 10.11
C GLY A 172 17.83 27.11 10.53
N SER A 173 17.21 26.09 11.14
CA SER A 173 17.90 24.83 11.50
C SER A 173 18.46 24.09 10.28
N VAL A 174 17.76 24.14 9.14
CA VAL A 174 18.24 23.55 7.88
C VAL A 174 19.41 24.35 7.31
N PHE A 175 19.29 25.69 7.26
CA PHE A 175 20.34 26.56 6.74
C PHE A 175 21.65 26.45 7.52
N HIS A 176 21.57 26.47 8.86
CA HIS A 176 22.77 26.31 9.69
C HIS A 176 23.43 24.95 9.48
N ARG A 177 22.66 23.89 9.23
CA ARG A 177 23.21 22.56 8.96
C ARG A 177 23.98 22.48 7.64
N ILE A 178 23.58 23.26 6.64
CA ILE A 178 24.29 23.36 5.35
C ILE A 178 25.38 24.45 5.34
N GLY A 179 25.70 25.03 6.50
CA GLY A 179 26.76 26.03 6.66
C GLY A 179 26.35 27.47 6.33
N LEU A 180 25.05 27.75 6.24
CA LEU A 180 24.50 29.09 6.05
C LEU A 180 23.94 29.58 7.39
N ASP A 181 24.58 30.57 8.00
CA ASP A 181 24.14 31.20 9.26
C ASP A 181 22.94 32.14 9.00
N TRP A 182 21.83 31.56 8.55
CA TRP A 182 20.61 32.28 8.18
C TRP A 182 19.41 31.75 8.98
N GLY A 183 18.61 32.67 9.51
CA GLY A 183 17.39 32.39 10.26
C GLY A 183 17.60 32.11 11.76
N PRO A 184 16.53 32.10 12.57
CA PRO A 184 16.64 31.79 14.00
C PRO A 184 16.86 30.28 14.21
N LEU A 185 17.60 29.92 15.25
CA LEU A 185 17.65 28.55 15.76
C LEU A 185 16.51 28.33 16.77
N PRO A 186 16.07 27.07 17.00
CA PRO A 186 15.01 26.76 17.94
C PRO A 186 15.33 27.30 19.34
N GLN A 187 14.43 28.09 19.92
CA GLN A 187 14.62 28.66 21.27
C GLN A 187 14.57 27.59 22.37
N HIS A 188 13.78 26.54 22.17
CA HIS A 188 13.68 25.45 23.12
C HIS A 188 14.98 24.62 23.12
N PRO A 189 15.58 24.28 24.29
CA PRO A 189 16.83 23.52 24.36
C PRO A 189 16.79 22.17 23.62
N ALA A 190 15.62 21.52 23.67
CA ALA A 190 15.39 20.25 22.95
C ALA A 190 14.95 20.43 21.48
N GLY A 191 14.75 21.66 20.99
CA GLY A 191 14.15 21.93 19.68
C GLY A 191 15.01 21.42 18.52
N TYR A 192 16.32 21.69 18.56
CA TYR A 192 17.24 21.21 17.52
C TYR A 192 17.30 19.68 17.44
N VAL A 193 17.47 19.00 18.58
CA VAL A 193 17.50 17.53 18.65
C VAL A 193 16.15 16.94 18.22
N THR A 194 15.03 17.53 18.63
CA THR A 194 13.69 17.08 18.23
C THR A 194 13.51 17.19 16.72
N LEU A 195 13.96 18.28 16.09
CA LEU A 195 13.89 18.43 14.64
C LEU A 195 14.69 17.34 13.93
N TRP A 196 15.96 17.17 14.31
CA TRP A 196 16.88 16.29 13.60
C TRP A 196 16.66 14.81 13.89
N GLU A 197 16.36 14.40 15.11
CA GLU A 197 16.27 12.97 15.47
C GLU A 197 14.84 12.42 15.42
N VAL A 198 13.82 13.29 15.44
CA VAL A 198 12.41 12.84 15.50
C VAL A 198 11.63 13.33 14.28
N ARG A 199 11.64 14.64 13.99
CA ARG A 199 10.73 15.20 12.97
C ARG A 199 11.21 15.01 11.54
N PHE A 200 12.46 15.33 11.24
CA PHE A 200 12.99 15.18 9.88
C PHE A 200 13.00 13.72 9.41
N PRO A 201 13.41 12.72 10.22
CA PRO A 201 13.26 11.32 9.84
C PRO A 201 11.82 10.95 9.50
N ARG A 202 10.87 11.40 10.32
CA ARG A 202 9.44 11.17 10.12
C ARG A 202 8.91 11.80 8.83
N VAL A 203 9.25 13.06 8.57
CA VAL A 203 8.85 13.77 7.35
C VAL A 203 9.45 13.08 6.12
N VAL A 204 10.76 12.80 6.12
CA VAL A 204 11.44 12.17 4.99
C VAL A 204 10.90 10.77 4.74
N LEU A 205 10.65 9.98 5.80
CA LEU A 205 10.04 8.67 5.66
C LEU A 205 8.62 8.76 5.09
N ALA A 206 7.80 9.72 5.53
CA ALA A 206 6.48 9.96 4.95
C ALA A 206 6.54 10.31 3.45
N VAL A 207 7.51 11.14 3.04
CA VAL A 207 7.74 11.47 1.63
C VAL A 207 8.07 10.22 0.83
N LEU A 208 9.05 9.43 1.31
CA LEU A 208 9.51 8.24 0.61
C LEU A 208 8.41 7.17 0.50
N VAL A 209 7.73 6.87 1.60
CA VAL A 209 6.67 5.85 1.62
C VAL A 209 5.46 6.30 0.80
N GLY A 210 5.06 7.57 0.87
CA GLY A 210 3.98 8.11 0.05
C GLY A 210 4.30 8.01 -1.44
N ALA A 211 5.54 8.34 -1.83
CA ALA A 211 6.01 8.22 -3.21
C ALA A 211 6.08 6.75 -3.67
N ALA A 212 6.58 5.85 -2.83
CA ALA A 212 6.69 4.43 -3.11
C ALA A 212 5.30 3.78 -3.32
N LEU A 213 4.35 4.01 -2.41
CA LEU A 213 3.00 3.46 -2.50
C LEU A 213 2.23 3.98 -3.71
N ALA A 214 2.31 5.28 -4.00
CA ALA A 214 1.66 5.87 -5.17
C ALA A 214 2.26 5.37 -6.49
N THR A 215 3.59 5.17 -6.53
CA THR A 215 4.28 4.60 -7.70
C THR A 215 3.92 3.12 -7.90
N ALA A 216 3.92 2.34 -6.83
CA ALA A 216 3.51 0.93 -6.85
C ALA A 216 2.07 0.77 -7.34
N GLY A 217 1.17 1.66 -6.88
CA GLY A 217 -0.21 1.74 -7.35
C GLY A 217 -0.32 2.11 -8.83
N ALA A 218 0.40 3.13 -9.29
CA ALA A 218 0.44 3.53 -10.70
C ALA A 218 0.82 2.36 -11.62
N LEU A 219 1.87 1.63 -11.21
CA LEU A 219 2.37 0.45 -11.92
C LEU A 219 1.35 -0.69 -11.98
N LEU A 220 0.75 -1.07 -10.85
CA LEU A 220 -0.24 -2.16 -10.83
C LEU A 220 -1.50 -1.81 -11.62
N GLN A 221 -1.97 -0.57 -11.54
CA GLN A 221 -3.12 -0.12 -12.32
C GLN A 221 -2.84 -0.16 -13.83
N GLY A 222 -1.59 0.09 -14.25
CA GLY A 222 -1.15 -0.09 -15.63
C GLY A 222 -1.09 -1.56 -16.05
N VAL A 223 -0.54 -2.44 -15.20
CA VAL A 223 -0.42 -3.88 -15.49
C VAL A 223 -1.78 -4.57 -15.59
N PHE A 224 -2.69 -4.25 -14.66
CA PHE A 224 -4.01 -4.85 -14.62
C PHE A 224 -5.02 -4.16 -15.53
N ALA A 225 -4.62 -3.06 -16.20
CA ALA A 225 -5.54 -2.18 -16.94
C ALA A 225 -6.79 -1.83 -16.11
N ASN A 226 -6.61 -1.69 -14.79
CA ASN A 226 -7.69 -1.52 -13.83
C ASN A 226 -7.34 -0.36 -12.89
N PRO A 227 -8.06 0.77 -12.94
CA PRO A 227 -7.80 1.92 -12.08
C PRO A 227 -8.06 1.65 -10.59
N LEU A 228 -8.67 0.52 -10.24
CA LEU A 228 -8.95 0.11 -8.86
C LEU A 228 -7.87 -0.81 -8.28
N ALA A 229 -6.81 -1.12 -9.04
CA ALA A 229 -5.70 -1.91 -8.53
C ALA A 229 -4.91 -1.16 -7.46
N GLU A 230 -4.47 -1.90 -6.44
CA GLU A 230 -3.73 -1.39 -5.28
C GLU A 230 -2.69 -2.44 -4.86
N PRO A 231 -1.50 -2.04 -4.34
CA PRO A 231 -0.45 -2.97 -3.93
C PRO A 231 -0.90 -4.09 -3.00
N GLY A 232 -1.87 -3.87 -2.12
CA GLY A 232 -2.42 -4.90 -1.24
C GLY A 232 -3.04 -6.11 -1.96
N VAL A 233 -3.43 -5.97 -3.23
CA VAL A 233 -4.05 -7.06 -4.00
C VAL A 233 -3.08 -8.22 -4.26
N ILE A 234 -1.78 -7.97 -4.33
CA ILE A 234 -0.77 -9.03 -4.56
C ILE A 234 -0.24 -9.67 -3.27
N GLY A 235 -0.94 -9.46 -2.15
CA GLY A 235 -0.63 -10.09 -0.86
C GLY A 235 0.52 -9.47 -0.09
N VAL A 236 1.14 -8.40 -0.59
CA VAL A 236 2.33 -7.79 0.01
C VAL A 236 2.10 -7.32 1.45
N SER A 237 0.99 -6.61 1.70
CA SER A 237 0.66 -6.05 3.01
C SER A 237 0.29 -7.14 4.02
N ALA A 238 -0.47 -8.15 3.59
CA ALA A 238 -0.88 -9.25 4.44
C ALA A 238 0.31 -10.16 4.79
N GLY A 239 1.19 -10.43 3.82
CA GLY A 239 2.45 -11.14 4.04
C GLY A 239 3.36 -10.39 5.03
N ALA A 240 3.51 -9.08 4.85
CA ALA A 240 4.28 -8.25 5.77
C ALA A 240 3.71 -8.26 7.20
N ALA A 241 2.39 -8.23 7.34
CA ALA A 241 1.72 -8.33 8.64
C ALA A 241 1.91 -9.70 9.30
N VAL A 242 1.86 -10.79 8.54
CA VAL A 242 2.20 -12.12 9.04
C VAL A 242 3.66 -12.17 9.49
N GLY A 243 4.60 -11.64 8.70
CA GLY A 243 6.02 -11.60 9.05
C GLY A 243 6.30 -10.80 10.32
N ALA A 244 5.77 -9.57 10.39
CA ALA A 244 5.85 -8.72 11.57
C ALA A 244 5.25 -9.42 12.80
N GLY A 245 4.04 -9.96 12.67
CA GLY A 245 3.35 -10.67 13.75
C GLY A 245 4.10 -11.91 14.21
N THR A 246 4.72 -12.65 13.31
CA THR A 246 5.52 -13.82 13.64
C THR A 246 6.72 -13.42 14.49
N VAL A 247 7.43 -12.36 14.10
CA VAL A 247 8.57 -11.84 14.88
C VAL A 247 8.12 -11.30 16.24
N ILE A 248 7.04 -10.51 16.28
CA ILE A 248 6.51 -9.92 17.51
C ILE A 248 6.07 -11.02 18.51
N VAL A 249 5.38 -12.06 18.03
CA VAL A 249 4.76 -13.07 18.89
C VAL A 249 5.73 -14.21 19.27
N ILE A 250 6.63 -14.59 18.37
CA ILE A 250 7.55 -15.72 18.58
C ILE A 250 8.93 -15.25 19.05
N GLY A 251 9.39 -14.07 18.63
CA GLY A 251 10.76 -13.60 18.89
C GLY A 251 11.09 -13.30 20.36
N GLY A 252 10.07 -13.14 21.22
CA GLY A 252 10.24 -12.98 22.66
C GLY A 252 11.14 -11.79 23.05
N ALA A 253 11.97 -11.96 24.09
CA ALA A 253 12.89 -10.91 24.58
C ALA A 253 14.10 -10.65 23.67
N PHE A 254 14.30 -11.45 22.62
CA PHE A 254 15.45 -11.35 21.70
C PHE A 254 15.12 -10.64 20.38
N VAL A 255 13.98 -9.96 20.30
CA VAL A 255 13.63 -9.12 19.15
C VAL A 255 14.57 -7.92 19.11
N ALA A 256 15.61 -8.01 18.29
CA ALA A 256 16.39 -6.83 17.93
C ALA A 256 15.48 -5.78 17.27
N SER A 257 15.81 -4.50 17.45
CA SER A 257 14.96 -3.37 17.00
C SER A 257 14.58 -3.40 15.51
N TRP A 258 15.29 -4.17 14.68
CA TRP A 258 15.08 -4.28 13.24
C TRP A 258 14.45 -5.60 12.80
N SER A 259 14.33 -6.58 13.70
CA SER A 259 13.83 -7.91 13.35
C SER A 259 12.40 -7.87 12.83
N VAL A 260 11.55 -6.96 13.37
CA VAL A 260 10.17 -6.80 12.92
C VAL A 260 10.13 -6.29 11.49
N ALA A 261 10.90 -5.25 11.17
CA ALA A 261 10.98 -4.68 9.82
C ALA A 261 11.56 -5.71 8.83
N ALA A 262 12.62 -6.44 9.22
CA ALA A 262 13.21 -7.48 8.38
C ALA A 262 12.23 -8.65 8.13
N GLY A 263 11.52 -9.10 9.16
CA GLY A 263 10.50 -10.14 9.04
C GLY A 263 9.32 -9.71 8.18
N ALA A 264 8.82 -8.48 8.37
CA ALA A 264 7.81 -7.88 7.52
C ALA A 264 8.28 -7.78 6.06
N PHE A 265 9.54 -7.38 5.85
CA PHE A 265 10.10 -7.22 4.53
C PHE A 265 10.25 -8.55 3.79
N ALA A 266 10.86 -9.54 4.44
CA ALA A 266 11.05 -10.86 3.86
C ALA A 266 9.71 -11.56 3.57
N ALA A 267 8.77 -11.50 4.52
CA ALA A 267 7.45 -12.13 4.33
C ALA A 267 6.62 -11.41 3.27
N GLY A 268 6.62 -10.07 3.20
CA GLY A 268 5.92 -9.32 2.15
C GLY A 268 6.41 -9.65 0.74
N LEU A 269 7.74 -9.72 0.54
CA LEU A 269 8.33 -10.16 -0.72
C LEU A 269 8.01 -11.64 -1.02
N GLY A 270 8.16 -12.51 -0.02
CA GLY A 270 7.89 -13.95 -0.15
C GLY A 270 6.43 -14.24 -0.53
N THR A 271 5.49 -13.56 0.11
CA THR A 271 4.06 -13.67 -0.19
C THR A 271 3.75 -13.14 -1.59
N THR A 272 4.34 -12.02 -2.00
CA THR A 272 4.15 -11.48 -3.36
C THR A 272 4.70 -12.44 -4.41
N ALA A 273 5.87 -13.03 -4.16
CA ALA A 273 6.46 -14.04 -5.03
C ALA A 273 5.59 -15.29 -5.10
N LEU A 274 5.06 -15.76 -3.97
CA LEU A 274 4.14 -16.89 -3.90
C LEU A 274 2.87 -16.63 -4.72
N VAL A 275 2.23 -15.47 -4.55
CA VAL A 275 1.06 -15.07 -5.35
C VAL A 275 1.42 -15.10 -6.83
N TYR A 276 2.51 -14.44 -7.24
CA TYR A 276 2.92 -14.42 -8.64
C TYR A 276 3.17 -15.82 -9.23
N LEU A 277 3.82 -16.71 -8.47
CA LEU A 277 4.12 -18.08 -8.91
C LEU A 277 2.86 -18.94 -9.02
N LEU A 278 1.93 -18.86 -8.06
CA LEU A 278 0.67 -19.61 -8.08
C LEU A 278 -0.29 -19.13 -9.16
N SER A 279 -0.19 -17.86 -9.56
CA SER A 279 -1.04 -17.28 -10.60
C SER A 279 -0.55 -17.53 -12.02
N ARG A 280 0.59 -18.20 -12.18
CA ARG A 280 1.18 -18.50 -13.48
C ARG A 280 0.74 -19.88 -13.97
N SER A 281 0.19 -19.94 -15.17
CA SER A 281 -0.17 -21.19 -15.85
C SER A 281 0.39 -21.19 -17.28
N GLY A 282 1.00 -22.30 -17.70
CA GLY A 282 1.58 -22.42 -19.06
C GLY A 282 2.62 -21.34 -19.39
N GLY A 283 3.33 -20.81 -18.39
CA GLY A 283 4.31 -19.75 -18.56
C GLY A 283 3.72 -18.33 -18.69
N ARG A 284 2.40 -18.16 -18.66
CA ARG A 284 1.69 -16.88 -18.77
C ARG A 284 1.05 -16.48 -17.45
N THR A 285 1.05 -15.18 -17.17
CA THR A 285 0.36 -14.59 -16.02
C THR A 285 -0.99 -14.04 -16.45
N GLU A 286 -2.08 -14.60 -15.93
CA GLU A 286 -3.43 -14.08 -16.11
C GLU A 286 -3.78 -13.11 -14.97
N VAL A 287 -4.23 -11.90 -15.33
CA VAL A 287 -4.55 -10.84 -14.37
C VAL A 287 -5.65 -11.26 -13.40
N VAL A 288 -6.70 -11.93 -13.90
CA VAL A 288 -7.83 -12.39 -13.08
C VAL A 288 -7.35 -13.42 -12.06
N THR A 289 -6.58 -14.42 -12.50
CA THR A 289 -6.00 -15.45 -11.64
C THR A 289 -5.08 -14.83 -10.59
N LEU A 290 -4.29 -13.82 -10.96
CA LEU A 290 -3.44 -13.09 -10.03
C LEU A 290 -4.22 -12.39 -8.92
N ILE A 291 -5.33 -11.73 -9.28
CA ILE A 291 -6.22 -11.10 -8.31
C ILE A 291 -6.87 -12.14 -7.40
N LEU A 292 -7.40 -13.24 -7.96
CA LEU A 292 -8.05 -14.31 -7.19
C LEU A 292 -7.08 -15.02 -6.23
N THR A 293 -5.86 -15.34 -6.68
CA THR A 293 -4.80 -15.88 -5.81
C THR A 293 -4.46 -14.91 -4.69
N GLY A 294 -4.33 -13.62 -5.01
CA GLY A 294 -4.09 -12.58 -4.01
C GLY A 294 -5.18 -12.51 -2.94
N VAL A 295 -6.46 -12.57 -3.34
CA VAL A 295 -7.60 -12.61 -2.41
C VAL A 295 -7.53 -13.86 -1.51
N ALA A 296 -7.24 -15.04 -2.07
CA ALA A 296 -7.12 -16.27 -1.31
C ALA A 296 -5.97 -16.22 -0.29
N ILE A 297 -4.81 -15.70 -0.70
CA ILE A 297 -3.64 -15.52 0.17
C ILE A 297 -3.91 -14.49 1.26
N ASN A 298 -4.62 -13.40 0.96
CA ASN A 298 -5.02 -12.41 1.97
C ASN A 298 -5.96 -13.02 3.02
N ALA A 299 -6.92 -13.87 2.61
CA ALA A 299 -7.79 -14.57 3.55
C ALA A 299 -7.00 -15.55 4.45
N PHE A 300 -6.08 -16.31 3.87
CA PHE A 300 -5.20 -17.21 4.63
C PHE A 300 -4.31 -16.45 5.62
N ALA A 301 -3.68 -15.36 5.18
CA ALA A 301 -2.88 -14.48 6.03
C ALA A 301 -3.72 -13.88 7.16
N GLY A 302 -4.97 -13.51 6.93
CA GLY A 302 -5.89 -13.06 7.98
C GLY A 302 -6.16 -14.13 9.05
N GLY A 303 -6.28 -15.40 8.65
CA GLY A 303 -6.36 -16.53 9.57
C GLY A 303 -5.08 -16.71 10.40
N LEU A 304 -3.92 -16.58 9.76
CA LEU A 304 -2.62 -16.69 10.43
C LEU A 304 -2.38 -15.54 11.41
N ILE A 305 -2.73 -14.30 11.04
CA ILE A 305 -2.70 -13.14 11.94
C ILE A 305 -3.63 -13.39 13.15
N SER A 306 -4.84 -13.90 12.92
CA SER A 306 -5.79 -14.21 14.00
C SER A 306 -5.23 -15.27 14.97
N PHE A 307 -4.58 -16.30 14.45
CA PHE A 307 -3.88 -17.30 15.25
C PHE A 307 -2.72 -16.70 16.06
N LEU A 308 -1.93 -15.80 15.46
CA LEU A 308 -0.87 -15.09 16.16
C LEU A 308 -1.42 -14.22 17.29
N LEU A 309 -2.51 -13.49 17.08
CA LEU A 309 -3.19 -12.73 18.14
C LEU A 309 -3.67 -13.65 19.28
N PHE A 310 -4.27 -14.79 18.95
CA PHE A 310 -4.72 -15.76 19.94
C PHE A 310 -3.57 -16.21 20.85
N LYS A 311 -2.40 -16.52 20.26
CA LYS A 311 -1.22 -17.01 20.98
C LYS A 311 -0.39 -15.92 21.68
N ALA A 312 -0.56 -14.66 21.32
CA ALA A 312 0.28 -13.55 21.78
C ALA A 312 0.04 -13.17 23.25
N SER A 313 1.08 -12.65 23.92
CA SER A 313 0.94 -11.97 25.22
C SER A 313 0.20 -10.64 25.06
N PRO A 314 -0.40 -10.04 26.11
CA PRO A 314 -1.10 -8.77 26.01
C PRO A 314 -0.27 -7.66 25.33
N ALA A 315 1.01 -7.52 25.71
CA ALA A 315 1.90 -6.54 25.09
C ALA A 315 2.18 -6.82 23.60
N ALA A 316 2.39 -8.09 23.23
CA ALA A 316 2.61 -8.50 21.84
C ALA A 316 1.34 -8.33 20.99
N ARG A 317 0.15 -8.54 21.59
CA ARG A 317 -1.14 -8.28 20.94
C ARG A 317 -1.30 -6.80 20.62
N ASP A 318 -1.06 -5.93 21.59
CA ASP A 318 -1.15 -4.48 21.40
C ASP A 318 -0.17 -4.02 20.33
N GLN A 319 1.09 -4.47 20.40
CA GLN A 319 2.10 -4.15 19.39
C GLN A 319 1.68 -4.60 17.99
N LEU A 320 1.15 -5.82 17.84
CA LEU A 320 0.69 -6.34 16.55
C LEU A 320 -0.55 -5.60 16.02
N VAL A 321 -1.48 -5.24 16.91
CA VAL A 321 -2.68 -4.47 16.58
C VAL A 321 -2.29 -3.06 16.11
N PHE A 322 -1.42 -2.35 16.84
CA PHE A 322 -0.96 -1.02 16.45
C PHE A 322 -0.07 -1.03 15.20
N TRP A 323 0.77 -2.06 15.01
CA TRP A 323 1.59 -2.19 13.80
C TRP A 323 0.72 -2.32 12.54
N GLN A 324 -0.39 -3.08 12.62
CA GLN A 324 -1.32 -3.23 11.50
C GLN A 324 -2.05 -1.94 11.14
N MET A 325 -2.24 -1.02 12.09
CA MET A 325 -2.89 0.27 11.80
C MET A 325 -1.97 1.28 11.10
N GLY A 326 -0.68 0.98 11.02
CA GLY A 326 0.33 1.82 10.39
C GLY A 326 0.64 3.11 11.15
N SER A 327 1.91 3.44 11.29
CA SER A 327 2.36 4.64 11.99
C SER A 327 3.75 5.07 11.52
N LEU A 328 4.02 6.37 11.64
CA LEU A 328 5.35 6.96 11.43
C LEU A 328 6.02 7.35 12.76
N ASN A 329 5.46 6.95 13.90
CA ASN A 329 5.98 7.31 15.23
C ASN A 329 7.38 6.71 15.48
N GLY A 330 7.69 5.56 14.88
CA GLY A 330 8.99 4.88 14.99
C GLY A 330 10.02 5.28 13.92
N ALA A 331 9.82 6.40 13.23
CA ALA A 331 10.70 6.82 12.13
C ALA A 331 12.09 7.24 12.65
N THR A 332 13.14 6.70 12.03
CA THR A 332 14.54 7.00 12.34
C THR A 332 15.34 7.23 11.06
N TRP A 333 16.47 7.93 11.14
CA TRP A 333 17.39 8.09 9.99
C TRP A 333 17.88 6.75 9.44
N GLN A 334 18.00 5.76 10.31
CA GLN A 334 18.33 4.40 9.94
C GLN A 334 17.28 3.77 9.02
N ALA A 335 15.98 3.90 9.36
CA ALA A 335 14.90 3.46 8.49
C ALA A 335 14.91 4.23 7.15
N VAL A 336 15.11 5.55 7.20
CA VAL A 336 15.25 6.39 6.00
C VAL A 336 16.37 5.87 5.10
N ASN A 337 17.55 5.57 5.66
CA ASN A 337 18.72 5.06 4.93
C ASN A 337 18.48 3.75 4.18
N VAL A 338 17.53 2.93 4.64
CA VAL A 338 17.12 1.71 3.93
C VAL A 338 16.06 2.00 2.88
N VAL A 339 15.09 2.87 3.20
CA VAL A 339 13.92 3.10 2.33
C VAL A 339 14.24 4.01 1.15
N TRP A 340 15.10 5.02 1.31
CA TRP A 340 15.40 5.98 0.23
C TRP A 340 16.04 5.33 -1.01
N PRO A 341 17.06 4.45 -0.94
CA PRO A 341 17.66 3.90 -2.14
C PRO A 341 16.69 2.97 -2.87
N LEU A 342 15.91 2.17 -2.14
CA LEU A 342 14.88 1.29 -2.70
C LEU A 342 13.78 2.08 -3.40
N THR A 343 13.34 3.18 -2.79
CA THR A 343 12.31 4.06 -3.34
C THR A 343 12.78 4.73 -4.62
N LEU A 344 13.97 5.35 -4.62
CA LEU A 344 14.51 6.02 -5.80
C LEU A 344 14.80 5.05 -6.94
N ALA A 345 15.39 3.89 -6.65
CA ALA A 345 15.64 2.85 -7.64
C ALA A 345 14.32 2.32 -8.23
N GLY A 346 13.32 2.09 -7.40
CA GLY A 346 11.99 1.64 -7.86
C GLY A 346 11.27 2.68 -8.71
N ILE A 347 11.31 3.96 -8.34
CA ILE A 347 10.75 5.06 -9.16
C ILE A 347 11.51 5.19 -10.49
N ALA A 348 12.85 5.12 -10.48
CA ALA A 348 13.64 5.18 -11.70
C ALA A 348 13.32 4.00 -12.64
N ALA A 349 13.22 2.78 -12.09
CA ALA A 349 12.79 1.60 -12.84
C ALA A 349 11.37 1.77 -13.40
N ALA A 350 10.43 2.31 -12.61
CA ALA A 350 9.06 2.58 -13.04
C ALA A 350 9.02 3.55 -14.23
N VAL A 351 9.77 4.66 -14.16
CA VAL A 351 9.88 5.64 -15.25
C VAL A 351 10.51 5.02 -16.50
N TRP A 352 11.54 4.19 -16.34
CA TRP A 352 12.17 3.49 -17.46
C TRP A 352 11.22 2.51 -18.16
N MET A 353 10.30 1.90 -17.41
CA MET A 353 9.30 0.97 -17.93
C MET A 353 8.05 1.66 -18.49
N ALA A 354 7.84 2.95 -18.20
CA ALA A 354 6.65 3.72 -18.55
C ALA A 354 6.24 3.61 -20.03
N PRO A 355 7.14 3.72 -21.04
CA PRO A 355 6.75 3.61 -22.44
C PRO A 355 6.17 2.23 -22.78
N ARG A 356 6.67 1.17 -22.13
CA ARG A 356 6.18 -0.20 -22.34
C ARG A 356 4.83 -0.43 -21.67
N LEU A 357 4.56 0.23 -20.54
CA LEU A 357 3.21 0.25 -19.93
C LEU A 357 2.21 0.96 -20.84
N ASP A 358 2.60 2.07 -21.49
CA ASP A 358 1.73 2.77 -22.44
C ASP A 358 1.37 1.87 -23.63
N LEU A 359 2.30 1.06 -24.13
CA LEU A 359 2.02 0.05 -25.16
C LEU A 359 1.14 -1.08 -24.65
N LEU A 360 1.35 -1.55 -23.40
CA LEU A 360 0.51 -2.58 -22.78
C LEU A 360 -0.95 -2.11 -22.61
N ALA A 361 -1.17 -0.81 -22.40
CA ALA A 361 -2.50 -0.22 -22.27
C ALA A 361 -3.34 -0.30 -23.57
N LEU A 362 -2.71 -0.50 -24.74
CA LEU A 362 -3.41 -0.77 -26.01
C LEU A 362 -3.96 -2.20 -26.09
N GLY A 363 -3.65 -3.04 -25.11
CA GLY A 363 -3.99 -4.45 -25.07
C GLY A 363 -2.78 -5.34 -25.29
N GLU A 364 -2.85 -6.55 -24.73
CA GLU A 364 -1.73 -7.50 -24.74
C GLU A 364 -1.30 -7.90 -26.16
N SER A 365 -2.26 -8.15 -27.06
CA SER A 365 -1.95 -8.51 -28.45
C SER A 365 -1.26 -7.36 -29.20
N ALA A 366 -1.74 -6.12 -29.06
CA ALA A 366 -1.11 -4.96 -29.71
C ALA A 366 0.32 -4.73 -29.19
N ALA A 367 0.51 -4.80 -27.88
CA ALA A 367 1.83 -4.64 -27.26
C ALA A 367 2.84 -5.69 -27.76
N ARG A 368 2.42 -6.95 -27.93
CA ARG A 368 3.26 -8.03 -28.48
C ARG A 368 3.68 -7.75 -29.92
N HIS A 369 2.76 -7.29 -30.78
CA HIS A 369 3.10 -6.94 -32.17
C HIS A 369 4.07 -5.75 -32.25
N LEU A 370 4.04 -4.86 -31.26
CA LEU A 370 4.97 -3.74 -31.13
C LEU A 370 6.31 -4.12 -30.44
N GLY A 371 6.56 -5.42 -30.25
CA GLY A 371 7.83 -5.95 -29.74
C GLY A 371 7.97 -5.93 -28.21
N VAL A 372 6.90 -5.70 -27.47
CA VAL A 372 6.92 -5.78 -26.00
C VAL A 372 6.79 -7.24 -25.56
N ASP A 373 7.80 -7.73 -24.84
CA ASP A 373 7.68 -8.96 -24.06
C ASP A 373 6.82 -8.70 -22.82
N VAL A 374 5.51 -8.96 -22.96
CA VAL A 374 4.50 -8.67 -21.94
C VAL A 374 4.75 -9.44 -20.64
N GLU A 375 5.16 -10.70 -20.73
CA GLU A 375 5.37 -11.52 -19.53
C GLU A 375 6.58 -11.03 -18.74
N ARG A 376 7.69 -10.73 -19.44
CA ARG A 376 8.87 -10.14 -18.79
C ARG A 376 8.58 -8.77 -18.22
N LEU A 377 7.78 -7.95 -18.91
CA LEU A 377 7.33 -6.66 -18.41
C LEU A 377 6.51 -6.82 -17.13
N ARG A 378 5.48 -7.67 -17.12
CA ARG A 378 4.63 -7.95 -15.94
C ARG A 378 5.47 -8.40 -14.75
N ARG A 379 6.36 -9.39 -14.95
CA ARG A 379 7.26 -9.88 -13.91
C ARG A 379 8.11 -8.77 -13.31
N ASN A 380 8.76 -7.97 -14.15
CA ASN A 380 9.61 -6.88 -13.69
C ASN A 380 8.80 -5.83 -12.92
N ILE A 381 7.58 -5.51 -13.36
CA ILE A 381 6.71 -4.55 -12.66
C ILE A 381 6.33 -5.10 -11.29
N ILE A 382 5.92 -6.37 -11.21
CA ILE A 382 5.55 -7.01 -9.94
C ILE A 382 6.72 -6.99 -8.96
N VAL A 383 7.96 -7.23 -9.41
CA VAL A 383 9.15 -7.12 -8.56
C VAL A 383 9.35 -5.69 -8.05
N VAL A 384 9.25 -4.68 -8.93
CA VAL A 384 9.39 -3.27 -8.53
C VAL A 384 8.31 -2.86 -7.54
N VAL A 385 7.06 -3.25 -7.80
CA VAL A 385 5.91 -3.02 -6.90
C VAL A 385 6.14 -3.67 -5.55
N ALA A 386 6.58 -4.93 -5.53
CA ALA A 386 6.87 -5.67 -4.30
C ALA A 386 7.93 -4.94 -3.48
N ILE A 387 9.04 -4.52 -4.10
CA ILE A 387 10.11 -3.77 -3.42
C ILE A 387 9.59 -2.45 -2.87
N LEU A 388 8.91 -1.64 -3.68
CA LEU A 388 8.39 -0.33 -3.27
C LEU A 388 7.38 -0.44 -2.13
N ALA A 389 6.39 -1.30 -2.27
CA ALA A 389 5.32 -1.47 -1.28
C ALA A 389 5.88 -2.05 0.03
N THR A 390 6.72 -3.08 -0.07
CA THR A 390 7.30 -3.73 1.11
C THR A 390 8.29 -2.81 1.84
N ALA A 391 9.11 -2.04 1.12
CA ALA A 391 10.04 -1.08 1.73
C ALA A 391 9.31 -0.05 2.59
N GLY A 392 8.13 0.42 2.17
CA GLY A 392 7.30 1.28 3.01
C GLY A 392 6.68 0.53 4.17
N VAL A 393 5.92 -0.53 3.87
CA VAL A 393 5.13 -1.27 4.87
C VAL A 393 5.97 -1.86 5.99
N ALA A 394 7.21 -2.30 5.71
CA ALA A 394 8.09 -2.87 6.72
C ALA A 394 8.41 -1.91 7.89
N PHE A 395 8.51 -0.61 7.62
CA PHE A 395 8.85 0.41 8.63
C PHE A 395 7.63 1.19 9.11
N THR A 396 6.58 1.28 8.29
CA THR A 396 5.41 2.12 8.62
C THR A 396 4.17 1.31 8.97
N GLY A 397 4.20 -0.01 8.88
CA GLY A 397 2.99 -0.83 8.92
C GLY A 397 2.09 -0.61 7.70
N ILE A 398 0.86 -1.13 7.76
CA ILE A 398 -0.06 -1.10 6.61
C ILE A 398 -0.63 0.31 6.42
N ILE A 399 -0.46 0.85 5.22
CA ILE A 399 -1.06 2.11 4.79
C ILE A 399 -1.85 1.86 3.52
N LEU A 400 -3.18 2.00 3.61
CA LEU A 400 -4.10 1.76 2.50
C LEU A 400 -4.43 3.04 1.73
N PHE A 401 -5.07 2.87 0.57
CA PHE A 401 -5.66 3.90 -0.29
C PHE A 401 -4.71 4.87 -1.00
N VAL A 402 -3.49 5.11 -0.52
CA VAL A 402 -2.53 6.01 -1.19
C VAL A 402 -2.21 5.52 -2.60
N GLY A 403 -1.86 4.24 -2.73
CA GLY A 403 -1.58 3.60 -4.02
C GLY A 403 -2.79 3.50 -4.95
N LEU A 404 -4.00 3.55 -4.40
CA LEU A 404 -5.21 3.49 -5.22
C LEU A 404 -5.61 4.88 -5.72
N ILE A 405 -5.73 5.84 -4.81
CA ILE A 405 -6.36 7.14 -5.05
C ILE A 405 -5.45 8.08 -5.83
N VAL A 406 -4.18 8.17 -5.44
CA VAL A 406 -3.24 9.15 -5.98
C VAL A 406 -3.02 8.99 -7.49
N PRO A 407 -2.61 7.80 -8.01
CA PRO A 407 -2.41 7.65 -9.44
C PRO A 407 -3.70 7.83 -10.25
N HIS A 408 -4.86 7.52 -9.66
CA HIS A 408 -6.14 7.78 -10.29
C HIS A 408 -6.42 9.29 -10.43
N LEU A 409 -6.22 10.06 -9.36
CA LEU A 409 -6.32 11.52 -9.40
C LEU A 409 -5.37 12.12 -10.43
N VAL A 410 -4.14 11.63 -10.48
CA VAL A 410 -3.16 12.07 -11.48
C VAL A 410 -3.65 11.79 -12.91
N ARG A 411 -4.22 10.61 -13.19
CA ARG A 411 -4.83 10.32 -14.51
C ARG A 411 -5.91 11.33 -14.89
N MET A 412 -6.74 11.74 -13.93
CA MET A 412 -7.78 12.73 -14.17
C MET A 412 -7.22 14.14 -14.44
N LEU A 413 -6.03 14.46 -13.91
CA LEU A 413 -5.40 15.78 -14.04
C LEU A 413 -4.56 15.95 -15.31
N VAL A 414 -3.75 14.95 -15.65
CA VAL A 414 -2.74 15.03 -16.73
C VAL A 414 -2.93 14.00 -17.85
N GLY A 415 -3.87 13.06 -17.70
CA GLY A 415 -4.12 11.98 -18.66
C GLY A 415 -3.40 10.67 -18.35
N PRO A 416 -3.56 9.64 -19.20
CA PRO A 416 -3.17 8.26 -18.89
C PRO A 416 -1.68 7.93 -19.16
N GLY A 417 -0.92 8.81 -19.83
CA GLY A 417 0.46 8.53 -20.23
C GLY A 417 1.41 8.34 -19.04
N HIS A 418 2.01 7.15 -18.94
CA HIS A 418 2.78 6.72 -17.76
C HIS A 418 4.04 7.56 -17.51
N ARG A 419 4.63 8.14 -18.56
CA ARG A 419 5.83 8.99 -18.46
C ARG A 419 5.65 10.18 -17.52
N VAL A 420 4.47 10.80 -17.54
CA VAL A 420 4.14 11.95 -16.69
C VAL A 420 3.45 11.48 -15.41
N LEU A 421 2.59 10.47 -15.54
CA LEU A 421 1.78 9.94 -14.46
C LEU A 421 2.63 9.39 -13.32
N ILE A 422 3.68 8.62 -13.60
CA ILE A 422 4.50 7.96 -12.56
C ILE A 422 5.22 9.00 -11.68
N PRO A 423 6.04 9.93 -12.20
CA PRO A 423 6.71 10.93 -11.37
C PRO A 423 5.73 11.83 -10.61
N LEU A 424 4.62 12.21 -11.25
CA LEU A 424 3.63 13.07 -10.61
C LEU A 424 2.85 12.31 -9.51
N SER A 425 2.59 11.03 -9.69
CA SER A 425 1.99 10.17 -8.66
C SER A 425 2.92 10.01 -7.47
N ALA A 426 4.22 9.84 -7.71
CA ALA A 426 5.22 9.80 -6.64
C ALA A 426 5.19 11.10 -5.79
N LEU A 427 5.21 12.25 -6.46
CA LEU A 427 5.21 13.56 -5.81
C LEU A 427 3.91 13.84 -5.05
N LEU A 428 2.75 13.57 -5.67
CA LEU A 428 1.46 13.76 -5.02
C LEU A 428 1.22 12.74 -3.90
N GLY A 429 1.76 11.52 -4.04
CA GLY A 429 1.71 10.48 -3.02
C GLY A 429 2.49 10.87 -1.77
N ALA A 430 3.68 11.43 -1.95
CA ALA A 430 4.45 12.04 -0.87
C ALA A 430 3.65 13.14 -0.17
N ALA A 431 3.06 14.07 -0.93
CA ALA A 431 2.29 15.17 -0.38
C ALA A 431 1.07 14.68 0.42
N VAL A 432 0.32 13.72 -0.12
CA VAL A 432 -0.84 13.12 0.56
C VAL A 432 -0.43 12.43 1.85
N LEU A 433 0.67 11.68 1.86
CA LEU A 433 1.08 10.98 3.07
C LEU A 433 1.61 11.93 4.16
N VAL A 434 2.35 12.98 3.78
CA VAL A 434 2.77 14.04 4.71
C VAL A 434 1.54 14.78 5.27
N ALA A 435 0.53 15.08 4.45
CA ALA A 435 -0.70 15.70 4.91
C ALA A 435 -1.48 14.80 5.89
N ALA A 436 -1.54 13.49 5.60
CA ALA A 436 -2.16 12.52 6.50
C ALA A 436 -1.40 12.41 7.84
N ASP A 437 -0.07 12.48 7.83
CA ASP A 437 0.76 12.46 9.04
C ASP A 437 0.63 13.74 9.89
N ILE A 438 0.41 14.89 9.25
CA ILE A 438 0.04 16.12 9.96
C ILE A 438 -1.32 15.91 10.66
N GLY A 439 -2.31 15.40 9.95
CA GLY A 439 -3.63 15.08 10.52
C GLY A 439 -3.52 14.12 11.71
N ALA A 440 -2.67 13.10 11.60
CA ALA A 440 -2.42 12.11 12.64
C ALA A 440 -1.95 12.70 13.98
N ARG A 441 -1.17 13.78 13.91
CA ARG A 441 -0.62 14.47 15.08
C ARG A 441 -1.47 15.63 15.59
N ALA A 442 -2.32 16.19 14.73
CA ALA A 442 -3.06 17.42 15.03
C ALA A 442 -4.53 17.19 15.44
N LEU A 443 -5.16 16.08 15.03
CA LEU A 443 -6.59 15.86 15.22
C LEU A 443 -6.99 15.57 16.68
N VAL A 444 -6.14 14.89 17.44
CA VAL A 444 -6.41 14.53 18.85
C VAL A 444 -5.30 15.07 19.73
N HIS A 445 -5.67 15.91 20.69
CA HIS A 445 -4.71 16.46 21.65
C HIS A 445 -4.04 15.33 22.44
N ASN A 446 -2.71 15.33 22.47
CA ASN A 446 -1.87 14.39 23.23
C ASN A 446 -2.05 12.90 22.87
N ALA A 447 -2.58 12.59 21.69
CA ALA A 447 -2.61 11.23 21.17
C ALA A 447 -2.25 11.22 19.69
N ASP A 448 -1.22 10.43 19.34
CA ASP A 448 -0.87 10.19 17.95
C ASP A 448 -1.81 9.13 17.37
N LEU A 449 -2.64 9.53 16.41
CA LEU A 449 -3.51 8.60 15.71
C LEU A 449 -2.69 7.71 14.76
N PRO A 450 -3.05 6.42 14.62
CA PRO A 450 -2.47 5.59 13.58
C PRO A 450 -2.75 6.17 12.19
N LEU A 451 -1.70 6.26 11.38
CA LEU A 451 -1.77 6.88 10.07
C LEU A 451 -2.71 6.14 9.13
N GLY A 452 -2.70 4.80 9.16
CA GLY A 452 -3.56 3.95 8.33
C GLY A 452 -5.04 4.08 8.69
N MET A 453 -5.37 4.47 9.92
CA MET A 453 -6.75 4.81 10.31
C MET A 453 -7.23 6.05 9.54
N ILE A 454 -6.43 7.11 9.49
CA ILE A 454 -6.77 8.35 8.80
C ILE A 454 -6.86 8.14 7.30
N THR A 455 -5.85 7.48 6.70
CA THR A 455 -5.88 7.24 5.26
C THR A 455 -7.04 6.35 4.84
N SER A 456 -7.50 5.44 5.70
CA SER A 456 -8.69 4.61 5.44
C SER A 456 -10.00 5.37 5.61
N LEU A 457 -10.12 6.18 6.67
CA LEU A 457 -11.32 7.00 6.92
C LEU A 457 -11.54 8.06 5.84
N VAL A 458 -10.47 8.62 5.27
CA VAL A 458 -10.54 9.53 4.13
C VAL A 458 -10.67 8.77 2.82
N GLY A 459 -9.88 7.71 2.66
CA GLY A 459 -9.75 6.97 1.41
C GLY A 459 -10.99 6.16 1.03
N GLY A 460 -11.67 5.54 2.00
CA GLY A 460 -12.89 4.76 1.77
C GLY A 460 -14.03 5.60 1.16
N PRO A 461 -14.47 6.70 1.81
CA PRO A 461 -15.48 7.59 1.25
C PRO A 461 -15.07 8.19 -0.10
N PHE A 462 -13.80 8.58 -0.25
CA PHE A 462 -13.28 9.10 -1.52
C PHE A 462 -13.38 8.03 -2.63
N PHE A 463 -13.04 6.78 -2.32
CA PHE A 463 -13.16 5.66 -3.24
C PHE A 463 -14.61 5.41 -3.66
N PHE A 464 -15.56 5.43 -2.73
CA PHE A 464 -16.99 5.30 -3.05
C PHE A 464 -17.49 6.43 -3.95
N TRP A 465 -17.08 7.67 -3.66
CA TRP A 465 -17.39 8.82 -4.51
C TRP A 465 -16.83 8.63 -5.93
N LEU A 466 -15.59 8.15 -6.04
CA LEU A 466 -14.95 7.90 -7.32
C LEU A 466 -15.64 6.80 -8.12
N LEU A 467 -16.05 5.71 -7.46
CA LEU A 467 -16.80 4.61 -8.06
C LEU A 467 -18.13 5.12 -8.64
N ARG A 468 -18.87 5.93 -7.87
CA ARG A 468 -20.13 6.54 -8.30
C ARG A 468 -19.95 7.44 -9.51
N ARG A 469 -18.89 8.25 -9.52
CA ARG A 469 -18.56 9.15 -10.64
C ARG A 469 -18.20 8.38 -11.91
N THR A 470 -17.39 7.33 -11.80
CA THR A 470 -17.01 6.50 -12.95
C THR A 470 -18.23 5.81 -13.56
N ARG A 471 -19.09 5.21 -12.72
CA ARG A 471 -20.35 4.58 -13.17
C ARG A 471 -21.28 5.55 -13.91
N SER A 472 -21.31 6.82 -13.51
CA SER A 472 -22.15 7.84 -14.18
C SER A 472 -21.64 8.25 -15.57
N ARG A 473 -20.34 8.06 -15.86
CA ARG A 473 -19.71 8.46 -17.13
C ARG A 473 -19.55 7.31 -18.11
N SER A 474 -19.35 6.09 -17.62
CA SER A 474 -19.06 4.92 -18.44
C SER A 474 -20.30 4.24 -19.03
N GLY A 475 -21.51 4.77 -18.78
CA GLY A 475 -22.73 3.97 -18.91
C GLY A 475 -22.74 2.84 -17.90
N GLY A 476 -23.90 2.35 -17.51
CA GLY A 476 -23.95 1.11 -16.73
C GLY A 476 -23.23 0.00 -17.49
N TRP A 477 -22.56 -0.90 -16.79
CA TRP A 477 -22.12 -2.17 -17.37
C TRP A 477 -23.36 -2.90 -17.90
N ALA A 478 -23.65 -2.70 -19.18
CA ALA A 478 -24.72 -3.32 -19.94
C ALA A 478 -24.17 -3.66 -21.32
#